data_AF-A0A5C8EJ58-F1
#
_entry.id   AF-A0A5C8EJ58-F1
#
_cell.length_a   1.000
_cell.length_b   1.000
_cell.length_c   1.000
_cell.angle_alpha   90.00
_cell.angle_beta   90.00
_cell.angle_gamma   90.00
#
_symmetry.space_group_name_H-M   'P 1'
#
loop_
_entity.id
_entity.type
_entity.pdbx_description
1 polymer ?
#
loop_
_entity_poly.entity_id
_entity_poly.type
_entity_poly.pdbx_seq_one_letter_code
_entity_poly.pdbx_strand_id
1 'polypeptide(L)'
;MIKNADFVITDSFHGACFSTIFKKQFISFLNKGRGESRYALFEELKLKDRIINNLEELKNKKDLFEKIDYTKTFEIIKTEKERAIFWLKNALENKRDKKITPQLSMTEYLIYENDSLDLKLKSANNDIINLQNRNLDLQNNIYELNNNLRKEINEKSNWIKLFGIYNTKDYLMFYLFGIKISFKMNDNRVNKLAWWIPVRKWRDGFRDKFLI
;
A
#
# COMPACT_ATOMS: atom_id res chain seq x y z
N MET A 1 -3.95 -45.45 18.68
CA MET A 1 -3.39 -46.19 19.83
C MET A 1 -4.39 -46.30 20.98
N ILE A 2 -4.77 -45.21 21.67
CA ILE A 2 -5.61 -45.24 22.89
C ILE A 2 -7.02 -45.82 22.69
N LYS A 3 -7.72 -45.48 21.58
CA LYS A 3 -9.11 -45.91 21.32
C LYS A 3 -9.30 -47.44 21.29
N ASN A 4 -8.27 -48.19 20.90
CA ASN A 4 -8.35 -49.65 20.75
C ASN A 4 -7.70 -50.40 21.92
N ALA A 5 -7.19 -49.69 22.92
CA ALA A 5 -6.62 -50.31 24.11
C ALA A 5 -7.72 -50.73 25.10
N ASP A 6 -7.47 -51.80 25.85
CA ASP A 6 -8.31 -52.22 26.97
C ASP A 6 -7.97 -51.46 28.25
N PHE A 7 -6.67 -51.17 28.43
CA PHE A 7 -6.13 -50.40 29.56
C PHE A 7 -5.00 -49.48 29.09
N VAL A 8 -4.88 -48.30 29.70
CA VAL A 8 -3.86 -47.29 29.36
C VAL A 8 -3.04 -46.93 30.60
N ILE A 9 -1.71 -47.01 30.47
CA ILE A 9 -0.77 -46.44 31.44
C ILE A 9 -0.06 -45.28 30.75
N THR A 10 -0.05 -44.10 31.37
CA THR A 10 0.52 -42.90 30.75
C THR A 10 1.06 -41.93 31.79
N ASP A 11 2.03 -41.10 31.44
CA ASP A 11 2.47 -39.94 32.24
C ASP A 11 2.09 -38.61 31.54
N SER A 12 1.31 -38.69 30.46
CA SER A 12 0.89 -37.55 29.65
C SER A 12 -0.52 -37.13 30.00
N PHE A 13 -0.69 -35.82 30.26
CA PHE A 13 -1.99 -35.21 30.49
C PHE A 13 -2.99 -35.55 29.37
N HIS A 14 -2.57 -35.43 28.11
CA HIS A 14 -3.43 -35.76 26.96
C HIS A 14 -3.77 -37.25 26.90
N GLY A 15 -2.85 -38.13 27.32
CA GLY A 15 -3.11 -39.56 27.42
C GLY A 15 -4.26 -39.85 28.39
N ALA A 16 -4.28 -39.19 29.55
CA ALA A 16 -5.35 -39.31 30.53
C ALA A 16 -6.67 -38.70 30.03
N CYS A 17 -6.63 -37.54 29.36
CA CYS A 17 -7.81 -36.93 28.74
C CYS A 17 -8.44 -37.84 27.68
N PHE A 18 -7.64 -38.37 26.75
CA PHE A 18 -8.15 -39.26 25.71
C PHE A 18 -8.65 -40.58 26.28
N SER A 19 -8.00 -41.13 27.31
CA SER A 19 -8.50 -42.31 28.01
C SER A 19 -9.89 -42.07 28.61
N THR A 20 -10.10 -40.90 29.21
CA THR A 20 -11.41 -40.46 29.73
C THR A 20 -12.45 -40.34 28.62
N ILE A 21 -12.12 -39.65 27.51
CA ILE A 21 -13.04 -39.45 26.37
C ILE A 21 -13.46 -40.78 25.74
N PHE A 22 -12.51 -41.72 25.59
CA PHE A 22 -12.77 -43.04 25.02
C PHE A 22 -13.25 -44.08 26.05
N LYS A 23 -13.53 -43.66 27.29
CA LYS A 23 -14.00 -44.50 28.41
C LYS A 23 -13.10 -45.73 28.65
N LYS A 24 -11.79 -45.54 28.57
CA LYS A 24 -10.77 -46.58 28.75
C LYS A 24 -10.36 -46.69 30.20
N GLN A 25 -10.16 -47.91 30.69
CA GLN A 25 -9.51 -48.11 31.97
C GLN A 25 -8.10 -47.50 31.91
N PHE A 26 -7.69 -46.74 32.92
CA PHE A 26 -6.39 -46.08 32.88
C PHE A 26 -5.80 -45.76 34.24
N ILE A 27 -4.48 -45.62 34.26
CA ILE A 27 -3.68 -45.02 35.34
C ILE A 27 -2.77 -43.97 34.71
N SER A 28 -2.75 -42.78 35.31
CA SER A 28 -1.82 -41.72 34.91
C SER A 28 -0.81 -41.44 36.01
N PHE A 29 0.47 -41.44 35.66
CA PHE A 29 1.52 -40.90 36.51
C PHE A 29 1.54 -39.37 36.41
N LEU A 30 1.59 -38.70 37.56
CA LEU A 30 1.68 -37.25 37.62
C LEU A 30 3.11 -36.81 37.28
N ASN A 31 3.27 -36.09 36.18
CA ASN A 31 4.54 -35.53 35.77
C ASN A 31 4.70 -34.09 36.29
N LYS A 32 5.34 -33.93 37.46
CA LYS A 32 5.51 -32.63 38.13
C LYS A 32 6.23 -31.59 37.27
N GLY A 33 7.21 -32.02 36.47
CA GLY A 33 7.95 -31.14 35.56
C GLY A 33 7.16 -30.70 34.32
N ARG A 34 5.97 -31.25 34.08
CA ARG A 34 5.17 -31.01 32.86
C ARG A 34 3.76 -30.52 33.18
N GLY A 35 3.61 -29.58 34.10
CA GLY A 35 2.35 -28.88 34.36
C GLY A 35 1.35 -29.70 35.15
N GLU A 36 1.72 -30.02 36.39
CA GLU A 36 0.94 -30.70 37.42
C GLU A 36 -0.44 -30.05 37.66
N SER A 37 -0.52 -28.72 37.64
CA SER A 37 -1.76 -27.97 37.88
C SER A 37 -2.91 -28.38 36.96
N ARG A 38 -2.62 -28.88 35.76
CA ARG A 38 -3.64 -29.33 34.80
C ARG A 38 -4.39 -30.58 35.27
N TYR A 39 -3.76 -31.40 36.12
CA TYR A 39 -4.38 -32.63 36.63
C TYR A 39 -5.48 -32.36 37.66
N ALA A 40 -5.63 -31.13 38.17
CA ALA A 40 -6.79 -30.71 38.96
C ALA A 40 -8.12 -31.00 38.25
N LEU A 41 -8.13 -31.01 36.91
CA LEU A 41 -9.28 -31.44 36.10
C LEU A 41 -9.80 -32.82 36.49
N PHE A 42 -8.93 -33.78 36.82
CA PHE A 42 -9.36 -35.13 37.17
C PHE A 42 -10.03 -35.21 38.54
N GLU A 43 -9.81 -34.24 39.42
CA GLU A 43 -10.55 -34.12 40.67
C GLU A 43 -12.00 -33.66 40.41
N GLU A 44 -12.17 -32.67 39.53
CA GLU A 44 -13.49 -32.22 39.07
C GLU A 44 -14.25 -33.34 38.36
N LEU A 45 -13.56 -34.11 37.51
CA LEU A 45 -14.14 -35.23 36.76
C LEU A 45 -14.40 -36.50 37.59
N LYS A 46 -14.11 -36.49 38.90
CA LYS A 46 -14.21 -37.66 39.80
C LYS A 46 -13.35 -38.85 39.37
N LEU A 47 -12.16 -38.55 38.85
CA LEU A 47 -11.16 -39.51 38.36
C LEU A 47 -9.78 -39.34 39.02
N LYS A 48 -9.67 -38.52 40.06
CA LYS A 48 -8.42 -38.29 40.81
C LYS A 48 -7.77 -39.58 41.28
N ASP A 49 -8.57 -40.59 41.61
CA ASP A 49 -8.05 -41.87 42.07
C ASP A 49 -7.24 -42.64 41.03
N ARG A 50 -7.33 -42.24 39.75
CA ARG A 50 -6.54 -42.80 38.64
C ARG A 50 -5.23 -42.05 38.40
N ILE A 51 -4.97 -40.99 39.15
CA ILE A 51 -3.74 -40.18 39.06
C ILE A 51 -2.86 -40.54 40.26
N ILE A 52 -1.63 -40.97 39.98
CA ILE A 52 -0.66 -41.38 41.01
C ILE A 52 0.64 -40.61 40.89
N ASN A 53 1.32 -40.35 42.01
CA ASN A 53 2.56 -39.57 42.01
C ASN A 53 3.81 -40.43 41.79
N ASN A 54 3.77 -41.70 42.19
CA ASN A 54 4.94 -42.57 42.23
C ASN A 54 4.53 -44.05 42.24
N LEU A 55 5.53 -44.94 42.12
CA LEU A 55 5.33 -46.38 42.11
C LEU A 55 4.89 -46.96 43.47
N GLU A 56 5.13 -46.27 44.58
CA GLU A 56 4.67 -46.74 45.90
C GLU A 56 3.15 -46.62 46.02
N GLU A 57 2.54 -45.56 45.49
CA GLU A 57 1.07 -45.45 45.41
C GLU A 57 0.47 -46.58 44.58
N LEU A 58 1.12 -47.00 43.48
CA LEU A 58 0.66 -48.12 42.67
C LEU A 58 0.64 -49.44 43.46
N LYS A 59 1.60 -49.67 44.36
CA LYS A 59 1.65 -50.88 45.20
C LYS A 59 0.58 -50.86 46.29
N ASN A 60 0.25 -49.67 46.81
CA ASN A 60 -0.59 -49.51 47.98
C ASN A 60 -2.09 -49.32 47.65
N LYS A 61 -2.43 -48.79 46.47
CA LYS A 61 -3.83 -48.67 46.00
C LYS A 61 -4.26 -49.87 45.17
N LYS A 62 -4.98 -50.80 45.79
CA LYS A 62 -5.53 -52.00 45.10
C LYS A 62 -6.73 -51.67 44.20
N ASP A 63 -7.42 -50.58 44.49
CA ASP A 63 -8.59 -50.04 43.78
C ASP A 63 -8.23 -49.44 42.39
N LEU A 64 -6.94 -49.17 42.12
CA LEU A 64 -6.47 -48.64 40.82
C LEU A 64 -6.83 -49.51 39.62
N PHE A 65 -7.02 -50.81 39.82
CA PHE A 65 -7.38 -51.77 38.77
C PHE A 65 -8.89 -52.07 38.72
N GLU A 66 -9.68 -51.54 39.65
CA GLU A 66 -11.14 -51.65 39.59
C GLU A 66 -11.68 -50.89 38.37
N LYS A 67 -12.79 -51.38 37.81
CA LYS A 67 -13.41 -50.74 36.66
C LYS A 67 -13.85 -49.31 37.00
N ILE A 68 -13.43 -48.35 36.18
CA ILE A 68 -13.90 -46.97 36.25
C ILE A 68 -15.38 -46.91 35.89
N ASP A 69 -16.21 -46.38 36.81
CA ASP A 69 -17.55 -45.93 36.51
C ASP A 69 -17.51 -44.48 35.99
N TYR A 70 -17.79 -44.34 34.69
CA TYR A 70 -17.78 -43.05 34.00
C TYR A 70 -19.09 -42.29 34.08
N THR A 71 -20.11 -42.81 34.77
CA THR A 71 -21.47 -42.22 34.80
C THR A 71 -21.41 -40.77 35.28
N LYS A 72 -20.89 -40.54 36.49
CA LYS A 72 -20.72 -39.19 37.06
C LYS A 72 -19.79 -38.31 36.23
N THR A 73 -18.68 -38.87 35.72
CA THR A 73 -17.74 -38.13 34.88
C THR A 73 -18.43 -37.57 33.63
N PHE A 74 -19.24 -38.36 32.94
CA PHE A 74 -19.90 -37.93 31.71
C PHE A 74 -21.11 -37.03 31.96
N GLU A 75 -21.78 -37.14 33.11
CA GLU A 75 -22.74 -36.13 33.58
C GLU A 75 -22.08 -34.75 33.69
N ILE A 76 -20.93 -34.68 34.38
CA ILE A 76 -20.16 -33.44 34.53
C ILE A 76 -19.71 -32.90 33.18
N ILE A 77 -19.13 -33.74 32.31
CA ILE A 77 -18.68 -33.32 30.97
C ILE A 77 -19.86 -32.78 30.14
N LYS A 78 -21.05 -33.37 30.25
CA LYS A 78 -22.23 -32.89 29.52
C LYS A 78 -22.62 -31.49 29.98
N THR A 79 -22.74 -31.28 31.29
CA THR A 79 -23.06 -29.96 31.87
C THR A 79 -22.01 -28.91 31.49
N GLU A 80 -20.73 -29.24 31.58
CA GLU A 80 -19.66 -28.30 31.21
C GLU A 80 -19.63 -27.98 29.72
N LYS A 81 -19.97 -28.94 28.85
CA LYS A 81 -20.13 -28.68 27.41
C LYS A 81 -21.28 -27.71 27.14
N GLU A 82 -22.42 -27.90 27.79
CA GLU A 82 -23.57 -26.99 27.66
C GLU A 82 -23.21 -25.59 28.14
N ARG A 83 -22.53 -25.47 29.28
CA ARG A 83 -22.00 -24.20 29.81
C ARG A 83 -21.03 -23.52 28.84
N ALA A 84 -20.09 -24.28 28.28
CA ALA A 84 -19.10 -23.76 27.34
C ALA A 84 -19.73 -23.29 26.03
N ILE A 85 -20.69 -24.03 25.48
CA ILE A 85 -21.44 -23.65 24.28
C ILE A 85 -22.24 -22.38 24.55
N PHE A 86 -22.93 -22.29 25.69
CA PHE A 86 -23.68 -21.10 26.08
C PHE A 86 -22.77 -19.88 26.22
N TRP A 87 -21.63 -20.03 26.92
CA TRP A 87 -20.64 -18.97 27.03
C TRP A 87 -20.11 -18.52 25.66
N LEU A 88 -19.80 -19.46 24.76
CA LEU A 88 -19.27 -19.16 23.43
C LEU A 88 -20.29 -18.40 22.57
N LYS A 89 -21.57 -18.82 22.59
CA LYS A 89 -22.64 -18.10 21.90
C LYS A 89 -22.74 -16.65 22.39
N ASN A 90 -22.78 -16.46 23.71
CA ASN A 90 -22.80 -15.12 24.30
C ASN A 90 -21.56 -14.31 23.93
N ALA A 91 -20.37 -14.92 23.89
CA ALA A 91 -19.14 -14.23 23.55
C ALA A 91 -19.05 -13.82 22.06
N LEU A 92 -19.77 -14.51 21.18
CA LEU A 92 -19.84 -14.20 19.74
C LEU A 92 -20.98 -13.22 19.41
N GLU A 93 -22.11 -13.33 20.10
CA GLU A 93 -23.30 -12.50 19.86
C GLU A 93 -23.19 -11.12 20.53
N ASN A 94 -22.56 -11.04 21.70
CA ASN A 94 -22.23 -9.74 22.27
C ASN A 94 -21.17 -9.09 21.38
N LYS A 95 -21.52 -7.95 20.78
CA LYS A 95 -20.51 -7.00 20.28
C LYS A 95 -19.54 -6.84 21.44
N ARG A 96 -18.30 -7.31 21.27
CA ARG A 96 -17.26 -6.96 22.22
C ARG A 96 -17.32 -5.45 22.32
N ASP A 97 -17.60 -4.93 23.51
CA ASP A 97 -17.05 -3.63 23.87
C ASP A 97 -15.56 -3.83 23.61
N LYS A 98 -15.09 -3.31 22.47
CA LYS A 98 -13.67 -3.31 22.15
C LYS A 98 -13.07 -2.62 23.36
N LYS A 99 -12.50 -3.38 24.30
CA LYS A 99 -11.68 -2.78 25.34
C LYS A 99 -10.63 -2.00 24.58
N ILE A 100 -10.77 -0.68 24.60
CA ILE A 100 -9.88 0.23 23.90
C ILE A 100 -8.52 -0.01 24.54
N THR A 101 -7.68 -0.78 23.87
CA THR A 101 -6.25 -0.86 24.21
C THR A 101 -5.56 0.30 23.52
N PRO A 102 -4.45 0.81 24.07
CA PRO A 102 -3.66 1.84 23.40
C PRO A 102 -3.29 1.45 21.95
N GLN A 103 -3.08 0.16 21.71
CA GLN A 103 -2.81 -0.38 20.38
C GLN A 103 -4.04 -0.26 19.46
N LEU A 104 -5.23 -0.64 19.94
CA LEU A 104 -6.48 -0.50 19.19
C LEU A 104 -6.79 0.98 18.87
N SER A 105 -6.62 1.88 19.83
CA SER A 105 -6.86 3.31 19.58
C SER A 105 -5.86 3.89 18.59
N MET A 106 -4.59 3.48 18.66
CA MET A 106 -3.57 3.89 17.70
C MET A 106 -3.87 3.34 16.31
N THR A 107 -4.28 2.08 16.18
CA THR A 107 -4.67 1.53 14.87
C THR A 107 -5.88 2.23 14.28
N GLU A 108 -6.88 2.57 15.10
CA GLU A 108 -8.07 3.31 14.66
C GLU A 108 -7.71 4.74 14.25
N TYR A 109 -6.80 5.41 14.98
CA TYR A 109 -6.26 6.71 14.60
C TYR A 109 -5.51 6.68 13.26
N LEU A 110 -4.63 5.70 13.07
CA LEU A 110 -3.85 5.55 11.84
C LEU A 110 -4.74 5.26 10.63
N ILE A 111 -5.80 4.46 10.81
CA ILE A 111 -6.80 4.22 9.77
C ILE A 111 -7.49 5.54 9.40
N TYR A 112 -7.92 6.32 10.40
CA TYR A 112 -8.56 7.61 10.17
C TYR A 112 -7.66 8.61 9.44
N GLU A 113 -6.39 8.74 9.84
CA GLU A 113 -5.43 9.60 9.15
C GLU A 113 -5.18 9.15 7.71
N ASN A 114 -5.02 7.85 7.47
CA ASN A 114 -4.85 7.33 6.12
C ASN A 114 -6.05 7.65 5.23
N ASP A 115 -7.29 7.47 5.74
CA ASP A 115 -8.50 7.82 4.99
C ASP A 115 -8.56 9.33 4.68
N SER A 116 -8.15 10.17 5.64
CA SER A 116 -8.07 11.63 5.45
C SER A 116 -7.04 12.01 4.39
N LEU A 117 -5.88 11.36 4.39
CA LEU A 117 -4.82 11.56 3.40
C LEU A 117 -5.27 11.11 2.00
N ASP A 118 -5.98 10.00 1.91
CA ASP A 118 -6.55 9.49 0.65
C ASP A 118 -7.55 10.47 0.03
N LEU A 119 -8.39 11.11 0.87
CA LEU A 119 -9.30 12.16 0.41
C LEU A 119 -8.54 13.39 -0.11
N LYS A 120 -7.49 13.82 0.60
CA LYS A 120 -6.64 14.94 0.16
C LYS A 120 -5.93 14.63 -1.16
N LEU A 121 -5.41 13.41 -1.31
CA LEU A 121 -4.78 12.96 -2.56
C LEU A 121 -5.76 12.96 -3.72
N LYS A 122 -7.00 12.50 -3.51
CA LYS A 122 -8.05 12.55 -4.55
C LYS A 122 -8.37 13.98 -4.96
N SER A 123 -8.47 14.91 -4.01
CA SER A 123 -8.68 16.33 -4.30
C SER A 123 -7.54 16.90 -5.15
N ALA A 124 -6.29 16.69 -4.72
CA ALA A 124 -5.13 17.20 -5.43
C ALA A 124 -5.02 16.63 -6.86
N ASN A 125 -5.36 15.35 -7.06
CA ASN A 125 -5.39 14.75 -8.39
C ASN A 125 -6.45 15.40 -9.30
N ASN A 126 -7.62 15.72 -8.78
CA ASN A 126 -8.64 16.45 -9.55
C ASN A 126 -8.15 17.84 -9.95
N ASP A 127 -7.45 18.54 -9.06
CA ASP A 127 -6.87 19.85 -9.36
C ASP A 127 -5.81 19.76 -10.47
N ILE A 128 -4.96 18.73 -10.43
CA ILE A 128 -3.97 18.46 -11.49
C ILE A 128 -4.65 18.23 -12.84
N ILE A 129 -5.70 17.40 -12.90
CA ILE A 129 -6.45 17.14 -14.13
C ILE A 129 -7.04 18.44 -14.69
N ASN A 130 -7.62 19.29 -13.83
CA ASN A 130 -8.16 20.58 -14.24
C ASN A 130 -7.09 21.52 -14.81
N LEU A 131 -5.90 21.55 -14.19
CA LEU A 131 -4.77 22.34 -14.68
C LEU A 131 -4.24 21.81 -16.02
N GLN A 132 -4.21 20.49 -16.21
CA GLN A 132 -3.82 19.86 -17.47
C GLN A 132 -4.76 20.25 -18.60
N ASN A 133 -6.07 20.22 -18.36
CA ASN A 133 -7.07 20.63 -19.35
C ASN A 133 -6.92 22.11 -19.73
N ARG A 134 -6.75 22.99 -18.74
CA ARG A 134 -6.49 24.43 -18.99
C ARG A 134 -5.22 24.66 -19.82
N ASN A 135 -4.15 23.91 -19.54
CA ASN A 135 -2.91 24.01 -20.31
C ASN A 135 -3.11 23.57 -21.77
N LEU A 136 -3.91 22.53 -22.00
CA LEU A 136 -4.25 22.09 -23.35
C LEU A 136 -5.02 23.16 -24.12
N ASP A 137 -6.02 23.78 -23.49
CA ASP A 137 -6.79 24.87 -24.08
C ASP A 137 -5.90 26.07 -24.44
N LEU A 138 -4.97 26.44 -23.55
CA LEU A 138 -4.01 27.51 -23.81
C LEU A 138 -3.09 27.18 -25.00
N GLN A 139 -2.62 25.94 -25.12
CA GLN A 139 -1.82 25.51 -26.27
C GLN A 139 -2.59 25.63 -27.59
N ASN A 140 -3.86 25.22 -27.60
CA ASN A 140 -4.73 25.35 -28.77
C ASN A 140 -4.95 26.82 -29.15
N ASN A 141 -5.24 27.68 -28.17
CA ASN A 141 -5.40 29.11 -28.40
C ASN A 141 -4.13 29.76 -28.97
N ILE A 142 -2.94 29.39 -28.46
CA ILE A 142 -1.66 29.86 -28.99
C ILE A 142 -1.47 29.40 -30.44
N TYR A 143 -1.82 28.16 -30.75
CA TYR A 143 -1.74 27.62 -32.10
C TYR A 143 -2.63 28.40 -33.09
N GLU A 144 -3.89 28.63 -32.73
CA GLU A 144 -4.83 29.42 -33.54
C GLU A 144 -4.36 30.85 -33.73
N LEU A 145 -3.93 31.52 -32.66
CA LEU A 145 -3.42 32.89 -32.72
C LEU A 145 -2.20 32.99 -33.66
N ASN A 146 -1.27 32.04 -33.56
CA ASN A 146 -0.11 32.00 -34.45
C ASN A 146 -0.50 31.82 -35.92
N ASN A 147 -1.50 31.00 -36.20
CA ASN A 147 -2.00 30.82 -37.57
C ASN A 147 -2.67 32.09 -38.11
N ASN A 148 -3.48 32.75 -37.30
CA ASN A 148 -4.12 34.02 -37.66
C ASN A 148 -3.08 35.11 -37.92
N LEU A 149 -2.08 35.25 -37.05
CA LEU A 149 -0.97 36.19 -37.24
C LEU A 149 -0.19 35.91 -38.54
N ARG A 150 0.10 34.63 -38.84
CA ARG A 150 0.76 34.25 -40.10
C ARG A 150 -0.07 34.65 -41.32
N LYS A 151 -1.39 34.47 -41.25
CA LYS A 151 -2.30 34.87 -42.32
C LYS A 151 -2.29 36.39 -42.53
N GLU A 152 -2.42 37.16 -41.46
CA GLU A 152 -2.36 38.63 -41.55
C GLU A 152 -1.02 39.15 -42.11
N ILE A 153 0.10 38.55 -41.68
CA ILE A 153 1.43 38.90 -42.20
C ILE A 153 1.51 38.61 -43.70
N ASN A 154 1.01 37.46 -44.14
CA ASN A 154 0.99 37.10 -45.55
C ASN A 154 0.10 38.04 -46.38
N GLU A 155 -1.08 38.42 -45.88
CA GLU A 155 -1.98 39.36 -46.56
C GLU A 155 -1.38 40.77 -46.67
N LYS A 156 -0.69 41.24 -45.63
CA LYS A 156 0.00 42.55 -45.62
C LYS A 156 1.34 42.54 -46.37
N SER A 157 1.87 41.38 -46.74
CA SER A 157 3.14 41.26 -47.43
C SER A 157 2.98 41.53 -48.92
N ASN A 158 3.68 42.56 -49.42
CA ASN A 158 3.75 42.82 -50.85
C ASN A 158 4.44 41.65 -51.59
N TRP A 159 3.69 40.99 -52.48
CA TRP A 159 4.20 39.87 -53.28
C TRP A 159 5.24 40.31 -54.33
N ILE A 160 5.14 41.55 -54.85
CA ILE A 160 6.16 42.18 -55.71
C ILE A 160 7.00 43.16 -54.88
N LYS A 161 8.32 42.96 -54.94
CA LYS A 161 9.31 43.93 -54.44
C LYS A 161 9.94 44.65 -55.64
N LEU A 162 9.50 45.86 -55.91
CA LEU A 162 9.98 46.64 -57.06
C LEU A 162 11.29 47.39 -56.75
N PHE A 163 11.41 47.95 -55.55
CA PHE A 163 12.62 48.62 -55.07
C PHE A 163 12.84 48.30 -53.60
N GLY A 164 14.09 48.06 -53.19
CA GLY A 164 14.41 48.00 -51.77
C GLY A 164 15.71 47.28 -51.44
N ILE A 165 16.19 47.51 -50.22
CA ILE A 165 17.30 46.80 -49.60
C ILE A 165 16.74 46.00 -48.44
N TYR A 166 16.96 44.69 -48.46
CA TYR A 166 16.48 43.76 -47.45
C TYR A 166 17.64 42.91 -46.96
N ASN A 167 17.49 42.34 -45.77
CA ASN A 167 18.48 41.45 -45.21
C ASN A 167 17.83 40.23 -44.56
N THR A 168 18.54 39.10 -44.61
CA THR A 168 18.41 38.00 -43.66
C THR A 168 19.68 37.95 -42.83
N LYS A 169 19.78 37.02 -41.87
CA LYS A 169 21.02 36.77 -41.13
C LYS A 169 22.22 36.52 -42.08
N ASP A 170 21.97 35.80 -43.17
CA ASP A 170 23.05 35.31 -44.04
C ASP A 170 23.21 36.09 -45.35
N TYR A 171 22.26 36.95 -45.70
CA TYR A 171 22.25 37.62 -47.01
C TYR A 171 21.82 39.07 -46.94
N LEU A 172 22.48 39.91 -47.73
CA LEU A 172 22.02 41.24 -48.09
C LEU A 172 21.43 41.17 -49.51
N MET A 173 20.20 41.66 -49.68
CA MET A 173 19.43 41.54 -50.91
C MET A 173 19.00 42.91 -51.41
N PHE A 174 19.26 43.17 -52.69
CA PHE A 174 18.81 44.36 -53.39
C PHE A 174 17.74 43.98 -54.41
N TYR A 175 16.64 44.72 -54.41
CA TYR A 175 15.58 44.61 -55.40
C TYR A 175 15.54 45.89 -56.23
N LEU A 176 15.60 45.73 -57.55
CA LEU A 176 15.45 46.80 -58.54
C LEU A 176 14.61 46.30 -59.71
N PHE A 177 13.46 46.94 -59.96
CA PHE A 177 12.45 46.53 -60.95
C PHE A 177 12.08 45.04 -60.88
N GLY A 178 12.01 44.48 -59.68
CA GLY A 178 11.70 43.05 -59.47
C GLY A 178 12.88 42.10 -59.62
N ILE A 179 14.04 42.57 -60.07
CA ILE A 179 15.27 41.77 -60.13
C ILE A 179 15.92 41.75 -58.74
N LYS A 180 16.22 40.54 -58.26
CA LYS A 180 16.86 40.29 -56.97
C LYS A 180 18.36 40.03 -57.15
N ILE A 181 19.20 40.84 -56.52
CA ILE A 181 20.65 40.59 -56.40
C ILE A 181 20.95 40.26 -54.93
N SER A 182 21.60 39.13 -54.66
CA SER A 182 21.86 38.65 -53.30
C SER A 182 23.35 38.45 -53.05
N PHE A 183 23.84 38.98 -51.93
CA PHE A 183 25.21 38.80 -51.47
C PHE A 183 25.20 38.03 -50.16
N LYS A 184 25.93 36.92 -50.10
CA LYS A 184 26.13 36.20 -48.84
C LYS A 184 26.98 37.06 -47.91
N MET A 185 26.48 37.29 -46.71
CA MET A 185 27.11 38.09 -45.67
C MET A 185 27.84 37.17 -44.70
N ASN A 186 29.04 37.59 -44.30
CA ASN A 186 29.80 37.04 -43.19
C ASN A 186 30.37 38.21 -42.39
N ASP A 187 30.87 37.98 -41.19
CA ASP A 187 31.33 39.06 -40.29
C ASP A 187 32.32 40.01 -40.97
N ASN A 188 33.22 39.48 -41.79
CA ASN A 188 34.18 40.28 -42.54
C ASN A 188 33.51 41.20 -43.58
N ARG A 189 32.53 40.70 -44.34
CA ARG A 189 31.78 41.50 -45.33
C ARG A 189 30.84 42.48 -44.65
N VAL A 190 30.16 42.07 -43.57
CA VAL A 190 29.32 42.95 -42.74
C VAL A 190 30.14 44.11 -42.24
N ASN A 191 31.29 43.83 -41.61
CA ASN A 191 32.15 44.89 -41.09
C ASN A 191 32.73 45.79 -42.18
N LYS A 192 33.17 45.23 -43.31
CA LYS A 192 33.64 46.03 -44.46
C LYS A 192 32.55 46.97 -44.98
N LEU A 193 31.33 46.48 -45.19
CA LEU A 193 30.22 47.30 -45.68
C LEU A 193 29.72 48.30 -44.63
N ALA A 194 29.70 47.92 -43.35
CA ALA A 194 29.33 48.80 -42.25
C ALA A 194 30.24 50.03 -42.17
N TRP A 195 31.54 49.88 -42.48
CA TRP A 195 32.48 51.01 -42.50
C TRP A 195 32.16 52.08 -43.54
N TRP A 196 31.37 51.77 -44.57
CA TRP A 196 30.92 52.74 -45.57
C TRP A 196 29.72 53.57 -45.08
N ILE A 197 29.15 53.25 -43.92
CA ILE A 197 28.04 54.00 -43.31
C ILE A 197 28.62 55.10 -42.40
N PRO A 198 28.46 56.39 -42.73
CA PRO A 198 29.16 57.49 -42.06
C PRO A 198 28.68 57.72 -40.61
N VAL A 199 27.39 57.48 -40.37
CA VAL A 199 26.77 57.70 -39.06
C VAL A 199 26.98 56.48 -38.18
N ARG A 200 27.74 56.63 -37.08
CA ARG A 200 28.04 55.53 -36.14
C ARG A 200 26.80 54.76 -35.69
N LYS A 201 25.73 55.46 -35.30
CA LYS A 201 24.45 54.84 -34.89
C LYS A 201 23.84 53.95 -35.99
N TRP A 202 23.92 54.37 -37.24
CA TRP A 202 23.40 53.59 -38.37
C TRP A 202 24.31 52.44 -38.76
N ARG A 203 25.62 52.63 -38.63
CA ARG A 203 26.63 51.59 -38.81
C ARG A 203 26.45 50.45 -37.81
N ASP A 204 26.30 50.78 -36.54
CA ASP A 204 26.14 49.79 -35.48
C ASP A 204 24.76 49.11 -35.63
N GLY A 205 23.70 49.87 -35.90
CA GLY A 205 22.39 49.31 -36.23
C GLY A 205 22.37 48.44 -37.50
N PHE A 206 23.26 48.67 -38.47
CA PHE A 206 23.43 47.77 -39.62
C PHE A 206 24.10 46.47 -39.21
N ARG A 207 25.12 46.50 -38.33
CA ARG A 207 25.76 45.28 -37.82
C ARG A 207 24.78 44.43 -37.03
N ASP A 208 23.99 45.06 -36.15
CA ASP A 208 23.01 44.38 -35.29
C ASP A 208 21.98 43.56 -36.09
N LYS A 209 21.65 44.01 -37.31
CA LYS A 209 20.76 43.29 -38.23
C LYS A 209 21.28 41.93 -38.72
N PHE A 210 22.55 41.61 -38.48
CA PHE A 210 23.19 40.34 -38.86
C PHE A 210 23.72 39.55 -37.66
N LEU A 211 23.51 40.03 -36.42
CA LEU A 211 24.07 39.44 -35.20
C LEU A 211 23.14 38.45 -34.46
N ILE A 212 21.94 38.15 -34.99
CA ILE A 212 20.98 37.19 -34.41
C ILE A 212 20.85 35.97 -35.29
#